data_AF-A0A0P8BQW6-F1
#
_entry.id   AF-A0A0P8BQW6-F1
#
_cell.length_a   1.000
_cell.length_b   1.000
_cell.length_c   1.000
_cell.angle_alpha   90.00
_cell.angle_beta   90.00
_cell.angle_gamma   90.00
#
_symmetry.space_group_name_H-M   'P 1'
#
loop_
_entity.id
_entity.type
_entity.pdbx_description
1 polymer ?
#
loop_
_entity_poly.entity_id
_entity_poly.type
_entity_poly.pdbx_seq_one_letter_code
_entity_poly.pdbx_strand_id
1 'polypeptide(L)'
;MSPLATLDGCASELAHADAPAATPHGEAQRPVLRERGQREVFCGLTGIIWLHRKMQDAFFLVVGSRTCAHLLQSAAGVMIFAEPRFATAIMEERDLAGMVDAQDELDRVVNRL
;
A
#
# COMPACT_ATOMS: atom_id res chain seq x y z
N MET A 1 34.70 14.59 44.07
CA MET A 1 33.28 14.17 44.13
C MET A 1 32.78 13.94 42.70
N SER A 2 32.80 12.67 42.27
CA SER A 2 31.76 12.06 41.41
C SER A 2 30.85 11.25 42.38
N PRO A 3 29.69 10.64 42.03
CA PRO A 3 28.92 10.54 40.77
C PRO A 3 27.72 11.53 40.76
N LEU A 4 26.66 11.49 39.93
CA LEU A 4 26.13 10.56 38.90
C LEU A 4 26.01 11.27 37.53
N ALA A 5 25.89 10.62 36.35
CA ALA A 5 25.48 9.26 35.97
C ALA A 5 23.96 9.02 35.80
N THR A 6 23.38 9.62 34.75
CA THR A 6 22.30 9.03 33.94
C THR A 6 22.74 9.23 32.48
N LEU A 7 23.50 8.31 31.90
CA LEU A 7 23.01 7.12 31.19
C LEU A 7 21.93 7.49 30.17
N ASP A 8 22.25 7.57 28.87
CA ASP A 8 22.66 6.48 27.96
C ASP A 8 21.45 5.73 27.39
N GLY A 9 21.50 5.44 26.10
CA GLY A 9 20.37 4.99 25.30
C GLY A 9 20.53 5.32 23.81
N CYS A 10 21.23 4.42 23.10
CA CYS A 10 21.27 4.31 21.62
C CYS A 10 22.28 5.18 20.86
N ALA A 11 23.57 5.07 21.20
CA ALA A 11 24.71 5.57 20.40
C ALA A 11 25.82 4.51 20.13
N SER A 12 25.43 3.24 19.98
CA SER A 12 26.18 2.13 19.36
C SER A 12 25.13 1.06 19.00
N GLU A 13 25.10 0.40 17.84
CA GLU A 13 26.18 -0.23 17.08
C GLU A 13 26.15 0.20 15.59
N LEU A 14 27.25 0.73 15.07
CA LEU A 14 28.29 0.03 14.29
C LEU A 14 27.88 -0.46 12.89
N ALA A 15 28.54 0.17 11.92
CA ALA A 15 28.58 -0.12 10.49
C ALA A 15 28.67 -1.62 10.12
N HIS A 16 28.05 -1.95 8.99
CA HIS A 16 28.69 -2.80 7.99
C HIS A 16 28.93 -1.94 6.74
N ALA A 17 30.20 -1.82 6.36
CA ALA A 17 30.63 -1.05 5.20
C ALA A 17 30.80 -1.98 4.01
N ASP A 18 29.95 -1.83 3.00
CA ASP A 18 30.21 -2.29 1.64
C ASP A 18 30.16 -1.06 0.72
N ALA A 19 31.33 -0.55 0.38
CA ALA A 19 31.49 0.59 -0.51
C ALA A 19 31.87 0.08 -1.91
N PRO A 20 30.96 0.07 -2.90
CA PRO A 20 31.30 -0.33 -4.27
C PRO A 20 32.27 0.68 -4.88
N ALA A 21 33.32 0.19 -5.53
CA ALA A 21 34.33 1.01 -6.18
C ALA A 21 33.72 1.90 -7.28
N ALA A 22 34.09 3.19 -7.29
CA ALA A 22 33.48 4.18 -8.16
C ALA A 22 33.94 4.06 -9.63
N THR A 23 32.99 3.87 -10.53
CA THR A 23 33.16 4.05 -11.98
C THR A 23 33.08 5.55 -12.35
N PRO A 24 33.82 6.02 -13.38
CA PRO A 24 34.06 7.46 -13.61
C PRO A 24 32.90 8.22 -14.31
N HIS A 25 31.68 7.66 -14.29
CA HIS A 25 30.45 8.30 -14.78
C HIS A 25 29.36 8.21 -13.71
N GLY A 26 29.65 8.79 -12.54
CA GLY A 26 28.72 8.85 -11.42
C GLY A 26 28.46 10.28 -11.00
N GLU A 27 27.20 10.73 -11.10
CA GLU A 27 26.73 11.82 -10.26
C GLU A 27 27.04 11.43 -8.80
N ALA A 28 27.72 12.31 -8.06
CA ALA A 28 28.08 12.03 -6.67
C ALA A 28 26.80 11.69 -5.89
N GLN A 29 26.72 10.47 -5.35
CA GLN A 29 25.50 9.94 -4.73
C GLN A 29 25.12 10.80 -3.52
N ARG A 30 24.25 11.78 -3.75
CA ARG A 30 23.80 12.71 -2.71
C ARG A 30 23.01 11.91 -1.68
N PRO A 31 23.35 12.00 -0.37
CA PRO A 31 22.74 11.13 0.64
C PRO A 31 21.23 11.31 0.69
N VAL A 32 20.49 10.21 0.52
CA VAL A 32 19.03 10.20 0.57
C VAL A 32 18.57 10.13 2.02
N LEU A 33 18.01 11.22 2.53
CA LEU A 33 17.36 11.24 3.83
C LEU A 33 16.10 10.35 3.80
N ARG A 34 15.87 9.58 4.88
CA ARG A 34 14.79 8.59 4.97
C ARG A 34 13.87 8.93 6.15
N GLU A 35 12.75 9.55 5.86
CA GLU A 35 11.83 10.07 6.88
C GLU A 35 10.61 9.16 7.10
N ARG A 36 10.21 9.03 8.38
CA ARG A 36 9.01 8.32 8.86
C ARG A 36 8.17 9.29 9.69
N GLY A 37 6.85 9.20 9.57
CA GLY A 37 5.91 10.13 10.22
C GLY A 37 4.55 10.11 9.52
N GLN A 38 3.73 11.14 9.78
CA GLN A 38 2.47 11.37 9.06
C GLN A 38 2.72 11.53 7.56
N ARG A 39 1.82 10.97 6.74
CA ARG A 39 1.90 11.03 5.27
C ARG A 39 0.51 11.26 4.68
N GLU A 40 0.38 12.30 3.88
CA GLU A 40 -0.83 12.60 3.11
C GLU A 40 -0.64 12.09 1.69
N VAL A 41 -0.85 10.77 1.53
CA VAL A 41 -0.62 10.04 0.28
C VAL A 41 -1.79 9.10 0.00
N PHE A 42 -2.09 8.89 -1.28
CA PHE A 42 -2.98 7.81 -1.68
C PHE A 42 -2.33 6.44 -1.50
N CYS A 43 -3.13 5.42 -1.20
CA CYS A 43 -2.69 4.03 -1.28
C CYS A 43 -2.72 3.54 -2.74
N GLY A 44 -2.02 2.43 -3.02
CA GLY A 44 -1.85 1.91 -4.38
C GLY A 44 -3.14 1.55 -5.13
N LEU A 45 -4.29 1.43 -4.45
CA LEU A 45 -5.59 1.18 -5.07
C LEU A 45 -5.97 2.27 -6.08
N THR A 46 -5.55 3.52 -5.89
CA THR A 46 -5.82 4.60 -6.85
C THR A 46 -5.19 4.37 -8.22
N GLY A 47 -4.14 3.53 -8.31
CA GLY A 47 -3.55 3.12 -9.58
C GLY A 47 -4.53 2.33 -10.49
N ILE A 48 -5.54 1.68 -9.91
CA ILE A 48 -6.59 0.95 -10.65
C ILE A 48 -7.33 1.90 -11.61
N ILE A 49 -7.56 3.16 -11.22
CA ILE A 49 -8.28 4.17 -12.02
C ILE A 49 -7.62 4.40 -13.38
N TRP A 50 -6.29 4.30 -13.47
CA TRP A 50 -5.58 4.35 -14.74
C TRP A 50 -5.40 2.96 -15.36
N LEU A 51 -5.03 1.95 -14.57
CA LEU A 51 -4.75 0.60 -15.05
C LEU A 51 -5.96 -0.05 -15.75
N HIS A 52 -7.18 0.12 -15.22
CA HIS A 52 -8.39 -0.41 -15.85
C HIS A 52 -8.66 0.20 -17.24
N ARG A 53 -8.13 1.40 -17.53
CA ARG A 53 -8.18 2.01 -18.87
C ARG A 53 -7.02 1.58 -19.77
N LYS A 54 -5.89 1.14 -19.21
CA LYS A 54 -4.75 0.65 -20.00
C LYS A 54 -4.92 -0.81 -20.40
N MET A 55 -5.42 -1.64 -19.49
CA MET A 55 -5.67 -3.07 -19.72
C MET A 55 -7.18 -3.27 -19.86
N GLN A 56 -7.65 -3.29 -21.12
CA GLN A 56 -9.08 -3.33 -21.44
C GLN A 56 -9.72 -4.69 -21.17
N ASP A 57 -8.92 -5.76 -21.17
CA ASP A 57 -9.29 -7.16 -20.97
C ASP A 57 -9.00 -7.63 -19.53
N ALA A 58 -8.95 -6.70 -18.57
CA ALA A 58 -8.67 -6.97 -17.17
C ALA A 58 -9.78 -6.40 -16.28
N PHE A 59 -10.19 -7.19 -15.28
CA PHE A 59 -11.10 -6.78 -14.21
C PHE A 59 -10.35 -6.71 -12.88
N PHE A 60 -10.62 -5.68 -12.08
CA PHE A 60 -9.96 -5.45 -10.80
C PHE A 60 -10.95 -5.63 -9.64
N LEU A 61 -11.00 -6.82 -9.04
CA LEU A 61 -11.74 -7.07 -7.81
C LEU A 61 -10.86 -6.76 -6.60
N VAL A 62 -11.20 -5.73 -5.84
CA VAL A 62 -10.53 -5.37 -4.60
C VAL A 62 -11.22 -6.05 -3.42
N VAL A 63 -10.51 -6.84 -2.63
CA VAL A 63 -11.02 -7.37 -1.37
C VAL A 63 -10.63 -6.39 -0.26
N GLY A 64 -11.62 -5.87 0.50
CA GLY A 64 -11.35 -4.86 1.51
C GLY A 64 -12.60 -4.30 2.17
N SER A 65 -12.50 -3.12 2.77
CA SER A 65 -13.62 -2.49 3.49
C SER A 65 -14.37 -1.46 2.64
N ARG A 66 -15.47 -0.91 3.18
CA ARG A 66 -16.17 0.26 2.62
C ARG A 66 -15.22 1.44 2.34
N THR A 67 -14.16 1.61 3.12
CA THR A 67 -13.15 2.66 2.90
C THR A 67 -12.44 2.51 1.55
N CYS A 68 -12.15 1.28 1.11
CA CYS A 68 -11.56 1.00 -0.20
C CYS A 68 -12.54 1.35 -1.34
N ALA A 69 -13.81 0.96 -1.18
CA ALA A 69 -14.87 1.28 -2.15
C ALA A 69 -15.08 2.79 -2.29
N HIS A 70 -15.19 3.52 -1.17
CA HIS A 70 -15.34 4.98 -1.17
C HIS A 70 -14.11 5.70 -1.75
N LEU A 71 -12.89 5.24 -1.46
CA LEU A 71 -11.67 5.79 -2.07
C LEU A 71 -11.69 5.62 -3.60
N LEU A 72 -12.01 4.44 -4.11
CA LEU A 72 -12.08 4.18 -5.55
C LEU A 72 -13.18 4.99 -6.23
N GLN A 73 -14.37 5.08 -5.61
CA GLN A 73 -15.46 5.92 -6.11
C GLN A 73 -15.04 7.40 -6.17
N SER A 74 -14.37 7.91 -5.14
CA SER A 74 -13.92 9.30 -5.07
C SER A 74 -12.80 9.59 -6.07
N ALA A 75 -11.89 8.64 -6.29
CA ALA A 75 -10.77 8.76 -7.22
C ALA A 75 -11.18 8.57 -8.70
N ALA A 76 -12.19 7.75 -8.98
CA ALA A 76 -12.75 7.57 -10.32
C ALA A 76 -13.53 8.82 -10.80
N GLY A 77 -14.15 9.54 -9.87
CA GLY A 77 -15.01 10.69 -10.19
C GLY A 77 -16.10 10.28 -11.20
N VAL A 78 -16.21 11.03 -12.30
CA VAL A 78 -17.19 10.77 -13.37
C VAL A 78 -17.03 9.41 -14.06
N MET A 79 -15.85 8.78 -13.98
CA MET A 79 -15.61 7.48 -14.63
C MET A 79 -16.38 6.33 -13.98
N ILE A 80 -16.94 6.51 -12.78
CA ILE A 80 -17.77 5.50 -12.11
C ILE A 80 -19.04 5.15 -12.90
N PHE A 81 -19.51 6.07 -13.76
CA PHE A 81 -20.69 5.88 -14.62
C PHE A 81 -20.39 5.29 -16.00
N ALA A 82 -19.13 5.01 -16.31
CA ALA A 82 -18.67 4.56 -17.63
C ALA A 82 -18.34 3.05 -17.66
N GLU A 83 -19.22 2.24 -17.06
CA GLU A 83 -19.06 0.77 -16.91
C GLU A 83 -17.64 0.35 -16.46
N PRO A 84 -17.20 0.80 -15.26
CA PRO A 84 -15.85 0.55 -14.79
C PRO A 84 -15.58 -0.94 -14.56
N ARG A 85 -14.49 -1.46 -15.12
CA ARG A 85 -13.99 -2.84 -14.90
C ARG A 85 -13.26 -2.99 -13.56
N PHE A 86 -13.86 -2.50 -12.48
CA PHE A 86 -13.39 -2.72 -11.12
C PHE A 86 -14.55 -2.78 -10.14
N ALA A 87 -14.40 -3.56 -9.08
CA ALA A 87 -15.36 -3.67 -7.99
C ALA A 87 -14.65 -3.82 -6.64
N THR A 88 -15.40 -3.73 -5.55
CA THR A 88 -14.88 -4.04 -4.21
C THR A 88 -15.75 -5.10 -3.55
N ALA A 89 -15.16 -6.26 -3.25
CA ALA A 89 -15.71 -7.23 -2.32
C ALA A 89 -15.58 -6.64 -0.90
N ILE A 90 -16.67 -6.08 -0.40
CA ILE A 90 -16.72 -5.45 0.93
C ILE A 90 -16.84 -6.56 1.98
N MET A 91 -15.80 -6.69 2.81
CA MET A 91 -15.80 -7.63 3.94
C MET A 91 -16.83 -7.22 5.00
N GLU A 92 -17.54 -8.22 5.51
CA GLU A 92 -18.48 -8.14 6.62
C GLU A 92 -17.86 -8.64 7.94
N GLU A 93 -18.56 -8.39 9.06
CA GLU A 93 -18.10 -8.79 10.39
C GLU A 93 -17.95 -10.32 10.53
N ARG A 94 -18.79 -11.10 9.83
CA ARG A 94 -18.72 -12.57 9.79
C ARG A 94 -17.43 -13.08 9.15
N ASP A 95 -16.90 -12.36 8.16
CA ASP A 95 -15.66 -12.73 7.44
C ASP A 95 -14.45 -12.47 8.34
N LEU A 96 -14.47 -11.36 9.08
CA LEU A 96 -13.44 -11.00 10.06
C LEU A 96 -13.45 -11.92 11.29
N ALA A 97 -14.63 -12.39 11.69
CA ALA A 97 -14.82 -13.32 12.81
C ALA A 97 -14.55 -14.79 12.44
N GLY A 98 -14.27 -15.11 11.17
CA GLY A 98 -14.10 -16.49 10.69
C GLY A 98 -15.37 -17.35 10.82
N MET A 99 -16.55 -16.73 10.86
CA MET A 99 -17.84 -17.43 10.93
C MET A 99 -18.26 -18.04 9.58
N VAL A 100 -17.60 -17.61 8.50
CA VAL A 100 -17.71 -18.14 7.14
C VAL A 100 -16.30 -18.32 6.58
N ASP A 101 -16.13 -19.27 5.65
CA ASP A 101 -14.86 -19.41 4.95
C ASP A 101 -14.69 -18.30 3.90
N ALA A 102 -13.52 -17.66 3.92
CA ALA A 102 -13.24 -16.50 3.09
C ALA A 102 -13.03 -16.86 1.60
N GLN A 103 -12.59 -18.07 1.27
CA GLN A 103 -12.47 -18.53 -0.12
C GLN A 103 -13.86 -18.84 -0.69
N ASP A 104 -14.70 -19.54 0.08
CA ASP A 104 -16.10 -19.79 -0.27
C ASP A 104 -16.87 -18.49 -0.57
N GLU A 105 -16.71 -17.45 0.27
CA GLU A 105 -17.34 -16.15 0.05
C GLU A 105 -16.75 -15.41 -1.16
N LEU A 106 -15.43 -15.50 -1.38
CA LEU A 106 -14.79 -14.90 -2.57
C LEU A 106 -15.25 -15.57 -3.85
N ASP A 107 -15.34 -16.90 -3.91
CA ASP A 107 -15.89 -17.64 -5.04
C ASP A 107 -17.36 -17.26 -5.28
N ARG A 108 -18.17 -17.09 -4.21
CA ARG A 108 -19.55 -16.58 -4.33
C ARG A 108 -19.63 -15.15 -4.82
N VAL A 109 -18.63 -14.30 -4.57
CA VAL A 109 -18.56 -12.93 -5.12
C VAL A 109 -18.13 -12.96 -6.59
N VAL A 110 -17.08 -13.72 -6.93
CA VAL A 110 -16.54 -13.83 -8.29
C VAL A 110 -17.58 -14.42 -9.25
N ASN A 111 -18.33 -15.45 -8.84
CA ASN A 111 -19.40 -16.05 -9.65
C ASN A 111 -20.64 -15.15 -9.86
N ARG A 112 -20.65 -13.91 -9.34
CA ARG A 112 -21.73 -12.91 -9.52
C ARG A 112 -21.31 -11.71 -10.37
N LEU A 113 -20.09 -11.71 -10.91
CA LEU A 113 -19.51 -10.65 -11.75
C LEU A 113 -19.54 -11.02 -13.24
#